data_AF-E3MBB7-F1
#
_entry.id   AF-E3MBB7-F1
#
_cell.length_a   1.000
_cell.length_b   1.000
_cell.length_c   1.000
_cell.angle_alpha   90.00
_cell.angle_beta   90.00
_cell.angle_gamma   90.00
#
_symmetry.space_group_name_H-M   'P 1'
#
loop_
_entity.id
_entity.type
_entity.pdbx_description
1 polymer ?
#
loop_
_entity_poly.entity_id
_entity_poly.type
_entity_poly.pdbx_seq_one_letter_code
_entity_poly.pdbx_strand_id
1 'polypeptide(L)'
;MWLWLFAPFLIRNVIAANFDPTEFFKTRCEPKCVFEASNLNSTTIDKFPKNCATVCTDLAIDDKCDLTEEQLTATLQNMKHLVGSLIVISVKYTSVKFLAGLESVECGELDFLIVLNNKMLEVGMTSLNTINCSSIAIDNNKEMTKLNMPNLKYMYPSEVNKTEIKVRIDGLSKKFCVTTQEMYNLMGVPNINLDSLEGMHCEPPVPLTNGKVCNSSYTLIYPTEILDECTQYFGSLVINPANEKDVSKLKSVEAIFGPLFIEKTNLTSIDFLTNLKFISTLGYDTAAVQVINNPFLSNFSFPSLKKIKTNSHNGVNDGVIFINNSYTLSEDPSFCNFFWAFLGVDGWLYPEFDGKSCESIQVRYDQQPVKRSARSMGLEMMMIFVLSIFRWFGWAGAAPKNIEKYTKIYTDKGFHVACICPPLFHYKVPNGSSGDKMLPFIEKFEKSKGSAPVDPVIIHSFSMNGIRGIISLAKTTGNPKLMDNLEGIIFDRFACVSVCPDFLFCFSGPTRTFTHQNGKALMLSRPKVGYLSDEKRAKIHEKVNDARDFVISPISSIPSIRSKFSTYWYIHDKVQLPKRQLYFYSNGDSMVPIPPLEEFMETQKTRGCHVDSYNFGKSEHVGLCSKIGGP
;
A
#
# COMPACT_ATOMS: atom_id res chain seq x y z
N MET A 1 2.61 -21.30 -10.58
CA MET A 1 1.14 -21.34 -10.77
C MET A 1 0.44 -22.16 -9.69
N TRP A 2 0.97 -23.31 -9.27
CA TRP A 2 0.45 -24.11 -8.15
C TRP A 2 0.76 -23.56 -6.73
N LEU A 3 1.81 -22.74 -6.59
CA LEU A 3 2.27 -22.17 -5.30
C LEU A 3 1.43 -21.02 -4.75
N TRP A 4 0.57 -20.39 -5.56
CA TRP A 4 -0.29 -19.28 -5.12
C TRP A 4 -1.64 -19.76 -4.55
N LEU A 5 -2.06 -20.98 -4.89
CA LEU A 5 -3.32 -21.57 -4.46
C LEU A 5 -3.25 -22.21 -3.07
N PHE A 6 -2.05 -22.63 -2.63
CA PHE A 6 -1.82 -23.23 -1.31
C PHE A 6 -1.13 -22.30 -0.29
N ALA A 7 -0.73 -21.08 -0.69
CA ALA A 7 -0.13 -20.12 0.22
C ALA A 7 -1.06 -19.77 1.41
N PRO A 8 -2.39 -19.60 1.26
CA PRO A 8 -3.28 -19.39 2.41
C PRO A 8 -3.38 -20.64 3.31
N PHE A 9 -3.22 -21.83 2.73
CA PHE A 9 -3.33 -23.11 3.42
C PHE A 9 -2.07 -23.47 4.23
N LEU A 10 -0.88 -23.05 3.77
CA LEU A 10 0.39 -23.29 4.47
C LEU A 10 0.82 -22.14 5.39
N ILE A 11 0.33 -20.91 5.17
CA ILE A 11 0.59 -19.75 6.05
C ILE A 11 -0.17 -19.86 7.38
N ARG A 12 -1.20 -20.72 7.48
CA ARG A 12 -2.05 -20.82 8.68
C ARG A 12 -1.56 -21.72 9.80
N ASN A 13 -0.65 -22.65 9.52
CA ASN A 13 -0.07 -23.50 10.56
C ASN A 13 0.91 -22.77 11.49
N VAL A 14 1.10 -21.45 11.33
CA VAL A 14 2.00 -20.65 12.20
C VAL A 14 1.29 -19.43 12.83
N ILE A 15 0.02 -19.13 12.49
CA ILE A 15 -0.70 -17.94 13.04
C ILE A 15 -1.95 -18.29 13.88
N ALA A 16 -2.46 -19.52 13.86
CA ALA A 16 -3.46 -19.95 14.84
C ALA A 16 -2.79 -20.58 16.07
N ALA A 17 -2.16 -19.78 16.93
CA ALA A 17 -1.76 -20.29 18.25
C ALA A 17 -2.93 -20.33 19.25
N ASN A 18 -4.09 -19.71 18.94
CA ASN A 18 -5.21 -19.55 19.89
C ASN A 18 -6.63 -19.71 19.28
N PHE A 19 -6.81 -20.12 18.01
CA PHE A 19 -8.16 -20.44 17.51
C PHE A 19 -8.40 -21.94 17.69
N ASP A 20 -9.30 -22.32 18.60
CA ASP A 20 -9.81 -23.68 18.72
C ASP A 20 -11.18 -23.76 18.03
N PRO A 21 -11.28 -24.36 16.82
CA PRO A 21 -12.56 -24.56 16.13
C PRO A 21 -13.58 -25.29 17.01
N THR A 22 -13.11 -26.20 17.87
CA THR A 22 -13.94 -26.98 18.77
C THR A 22 -14.62 -26.09 19.81
N GLU A 23 -13.88 -25.18 20.43
CA GLU A 23 -14.41 -24.20 21.39
C GLU A 23 -15.28 -23.16 20.69
N PHE A 24 -14.87 -22.71 19.50
CA PHE A 24 -15.62 -21.76 18.68
C PHE A 24 -17.03 -22.27 18.34
N PHE A 25 -17.15 -23.54 17.90
CA PHE A 25 -18.44 -24.14 17.58
C PHE A 25 -19.25 -24.50 18.82
N LYS A 26 -18.62 -25.06 19.87
CA LYS A 26 -19.31 -25.44 21.13
C LYS A 26 -20.02 -24.26 21.81
N THR A 27 -19.45 -23.06 21.71
CA THR A 27 -20.01 -21.86 22.32
C THR A 27 -21.17 -21.25 21.53
N ARG A 28 -21.38 -21.68 20.27
CA ARG A 28 -22.35 -21.08 19.34
C ARG A 28 -23.43 -22.01 18.83
N CYS A 29 -23.22 -23.33 18.86
CA CYS A 29 -24.18 -24.31 18.35
C CYS A 29 -24.45 -25.45 19.33
N GLU A 30 -25.68 -25.98 19.23
CA GLU A 30 -26.02 -27.27 19.82
C GLU A 30 -25.17 -28.39 19.17
N PRO A 31 -24.68 -29.37 19.95
CA PRO A 31 -23.80 -30.43 19.42
C PRO A 31 -24.37 -31.19 18.21
N LYS A 32 -25.70 -31.39 18.15
CA LYS A 32 -26.37 -32.07 17.02
C LYS A 32 -26.40 -31.24 15.72
N CYS A 33 -26.09 -29.94 15.79
CA CYS A 33 -26.05 -29.02 14.66
C CYS A 33 -24.61 -28.70 14.22
N VAL A 34 -23.62 -29.41 14.76
CA VAL A 34 -22.22 -29.32 14.33
C VAL A 34 -22.00 -30.37 13.23
N PHE A 35 -21.44 -29.94 12.10
CA PHE A 35 -21.07 -30.83 11.00
C PHE A 35 -19.55 -30.97 10.92
N GLU A 36 -19.04 -32.04 11.52
CA GLU A 36 -17.59 -32.30 11.70
C GLU A 36 -16.84 -32.62 10.39
N ALA A 37 -17.55 -33.03 9.33
CA ALA A 37 -16.88 -33.46 8.10
C ALA A 37 -16.41 -32.29 7.22
N SER A 38 -16.98 -31.09 7.40
CA SER A 38 -16.76 -29.84 6.64
C SER A 38 -17.06 -29.91 5.14
N ASN A 39 -16.55 -30.93 4.45
CA ASN A 39 -16.79 -31.19 3.05
C ASN A 39 -18.15 -31.88 2.85
N LEU A 40 -18.95 -31.37 1.92
CA LEU A 40 -20.23 -31.96 1.57
C LEU A 40 -20.12 -32.78 0.27
N ASN A 41 -20.35 -34.09 0.35
CA ASN A 41 -20.35 -35.04 -0.76
C ASN A 41 -21.23 -36.26 -0.43
N SER A 42 -21.37 -37.21 -1.35
CA SER A 42 -22.18 -38.43 -1.16
C SER A 42 -21.83 -39.25 0.10
N THR A 43 -20.58 -39.20 0.58
CA THR A 43 -20.14 -39.95 1.77
C THR A 43 -20.45 -39.24 3.09
N THR A 44 -20.75 -37.95 3.04
CA THR A 44 -20.89 -37.07 4.22
C THR A 44 -22.27 -36.42 4.33
N ILE A 45 -23.04 -36.38 3.24
CA ILE A 45 -24.39 -35.79 3.16
C ILE A 45 -25.36 -36.33 4.22
N ASP A 46 -25.25 -37.61 4.59
CA ASP A 46 -26.11 -38.24 5.59
C ASP A 46 -25.79 -37.80 7.02
N LYS A 47 -24.59 -37.26 7.24
CA LYS A 47 -24.17 -36.68 8.53
C LYS A 47 -24.52 -35.21 8.66
N PHE A 48 -24.99 -34.56 7.59
CA PHE A 48 -25.35 -33.15 7.63
C PHE A 48 -26.61 -32.92 8.48
N PRO A 49 -26.64 -31.92 9.38
CA PRO A 49 -27.76 -31.68 10.29
C PRO A 49 -28.93 -30.96 9.61
N LYS A 50 -29.70 -31.70 8.80
CA LYS A 50 -30.81 -31.19 7.96
C LYS A 50 -31.95 -30.50 8.72
N ASN A 51 -32.08 -30.70 10.03
CA ASN A 51 -33.15 -30.13 10.86
C ASN A 51 -32.72 -28.87 11.64
N CYS A 52 -31.51 -28.36 11.41
CA CYS A 52 -30.98 -27.21 12.14
C CYS A 52 -31.07 -25.93 11.29
N ALA A 53 -31.59 -24.86 11.90
CA ALA A 53 -31.56 -23.52 11.29
C ALA A 53 -30.17 -22.88 11.38
N THR A 54 -29.46 -23.10 12.48
CA THR A 54 -28.06 -22.70 12.65
C THR A 54 -27.19 -23.95 12.57
N VAL A 55 -26.22 -23.96 11.66
CA VAL A 55 -25.27 -25.08 11.50
C VAL A 55 -23.86 -24.58 11.74
N CYS A 56 -23.12 -25.29 12.58
CA CYS A 56 -21.72 -24.99 12.85
C CYS A 56 -20.81 -25.88 12.00
N THR A 57 -20.12 -25.30 11.03
CA THR A 57 -19.08 -25.97 10.24
C THR A 57 -18.33 -24.98 9.36
N ASP A 58 -17.06 -25.27 9.06
CA ASP A 58 -16.41 -24.69 7.89
C ASP A 58 -16.89 -25.43 6.64
N LEU A 59 -18.01 -24.96 6.08
CA LEU A 59 -18.70 -25.61 4.97
C LEU A 59 -17.89 -25.48 3.67
N ALA A 60 -17.38 -26.61 3.19
CA ALA A 60 -16.62 -26.71 1.95
C ALA A 60 -17.37 -27.49 0.87
N ILE A 61 -17.50 -26.89 -0.30
CA ILE A 61 -18.02 -27.48 -1.53
C ILE A 61 -16.96 -27.28 -2.61
N ASP A 62 -16.21 -28.33 -2.92
CA ASP A 62 -15.06 -28.31 -3.81
C ASP A 62 -15.25 -29.18 -5.06
N ASP A 63 -14.18 -29.39 -5.82
CA ASP A 63 -14.15 -30.22 -7.02
C ASP A 63 -14.41 -31.72 -6.76
N LYS A 64 -14.41 -32.16 -5.50
CA LYS A 64 -14.75 -33.52 -5.08
C LYS A 64 -16.23 -33.69 -4.73
N CYS A 65 -17.01 -32.61 -4.72
CA CYS A 65 -18.45 -32.70 -4.52
C CYS A 65 -19.11 -33.39 -5.73
N ASP A 66 -19.68 -34.57 -5.48
CA ASP A 66 -20.37 -35.40 -6.48
C ASP A 66 -21.89 -35.20 -6.47
N LEU A 67 -22.41 -34.36 -5.58
CA LEU A 67 -23.85 -34.09 -5.41
C LEU A 67 -24.42 -33.25 -6.56
N THR A 68 -25.72 -33.38 -6.83
CA THR A 68 -26.46 -32.49 -7.74
C THR A 68 -26.91 -31.21 -7.03
N GLU A 69 -27.26 -30.17 -7.80
CA GLU A 69 -27.81 -28.92 -7.22
C GLU A 69 -29.10 -29.19 -6.43
N GLU A 70 -29.93 -30.16 -6.85
CA GLU A 70 -31.15 -30.56 -6.14
C GLU A 70 -30.82 -31.24 -4.80
N GLN A 71 -29.82 -32.12 -4.76
CA GLN A 71 -29.39 -32.77 -3.52
C GLN A 71 -28.81 -31.75 -2.54
N LEU A 72 -28.01 -30.80 -3.02
CA LEU A 72 -27.49 -29.70 -2.21
C LEU A 72 -28.62 -28.82 -1.68
N THR A 73 -29.54 -28.42 -2.55
CA THR A 73 -30.69 -27.57 -2.17
C THR A 73 -31.53 -28.26 -1.10
N ALA A 74 -31.89 -29.53 -1.29
CA ALA A 74 -32.69 -30.28 -0.32
C ALA A 74 -31.95 -30.50 1.02
N THR A 75 -30.62 -30.63 0.98
CA THR A 75 -29.80 -30.82 2.19
C THR A 75 -29.66 -29.52 3.00
N LEU A 76 -29.51 -28.40 2.31
CA LEU A 76 -29.19 -27.10 2.91
C LEU A 76 -30.43 -26.21 3.15
N GLN A 77 -31.62 -26.61 2.68
CA GLN A 77 -32.85 -25.79 2.68
C GLN A 77 -33.22 -25.16 4.04
N ASN A 78 -32.97 -25.86 5.14
CA ASN A 78 -33.35 -25.40 6.48
C ASN A 78 -32.27 -24.52 7.13
N MET A 79 -31.03 -24.53 6.62
CA MET A 79 -29.93 -23.77 7.17
C MET A 79 -30.10 -22.28 6.82
N LYS A 80 -30.33 -21.47 7.85
CA LYS A 80 -30.45 -20.00 7.80
C LYS A 80 -29.20 -19.29 8.25
N HIS A 81 -28.45 -19.88 9.18
CA HIS A 81 -27.24 -19.30 9.74
C HIS A 81 -26.09 -20.31 9.67
N LEU A 82 -25.00 -19.93 9.02
CA LEU A 82 -23.76 -20.67 9.01
C LEU A 82 -22.80 -20.06 10.03
N VAL A 83 -22.40 -20.83 11.03
CA VAL A 83 -21.34 -20.47 11.96
C VAL A 83 -20.10 -21.29 11.60
N GLY A 84 -19.11 -20.60 11.07
CA GLY A 84 -17.99 -21.18 10.35
C GLY A 84 -17.90 -20.63 8.93
N SER A 85 -16.83 -20.99 8.26
CA SER A 85 -16.44 -20.39 6.98
C SER A 85 -17.22 -20.99 5.83
N LEU A 86 -17.44 -20.22 4.75
CA LEU A 86 -18.05 -20.72 3.52
C LEU A 86 -17.00 -20.81 2.43
N ILE A 87 -16.80 -22.01 1.86
CA ILE A 87 -15.77 -22.27 0.86
C ILE A 87 -16.41 -22.99 -0.33
N VAL A 88 -16.50 -22.30 -1.46
CA VAL A 88 -16.97 -22.86 -2.73
C VAL A 88 -15.88 -22.68 -3.77
N ILE A 89 -15.23 -23.78 -4.16
CA ILE A 89 -14.02 -23.73 -4.98
C ILE A 89 -14.02 -24.75 -6.11
N SER A 90 -13.68 -24.31 -7.32
CA SER A 90 -13.53 -25.19 -8.49
C SER A 90 -14.75 -26.07 -8.80
N VAL A 91 -15.95 -25.64 -8.44
CA VAL A 91 -17.19 -26.41 -8.67
C VAL A 91 -17.66 -26.35 -10.11
N LYS A 92 -18.47 -27.33 -10.51
CA LYS A 92 -19.11 -27.43 -11.83
C LYS A 92 -20.44 -26.64 -11.96
N TYR A 93 -20.93 -26.09 -10.85
CA TYR A 93 -22.25 -25.44 -10.78
C TYR A 93 -22.24 -24.07 -11.46
N THR A 94 -23.42 -23.65 -11.92
CA THR A 94 -23.59 -22.32 -12.55
C THR A 94 -23.94 -21.24 -11.54
N SER A 95 -24.28 -21.62 -10.31
CA SER A 95 -24.54 -20.71 -9.19
C SER A 95 -24.39 -21.43 -7.85
N VAL A 96 -24.49 -20.68 -6.74
CA VAL A 96 -24.67 -21.23 -5.38
C VAL A 96 -26.10 -21.04 -4.88
N LYS A 97 -27.09 -21.09 -5.78
CA LYS A 97 -28.53 -20.97 -5.42
C LYS A 97 -29.05 -22.04 -4.48
N PHE A 98 -28.35 -23.16 -4.35
CA PHE A 98 -28.63 -24.15 -3.30
C PHE A 98 -28.44 -23.57 -1.87
N LEU A 99 -27.79 -22.40 -1.73
CA LEU A 99 -27.70 -21.59 -0.51
C LEU A 99 -28.60 -20.34 -0.54
N ALA A 100 -29.57 -20.24 -1.46
CA ALA A 100 -30.42 -19.05 -1.60
C ALA A 100 -31.17 -18.68 -0.31
N GLY A 101 -31.52 -19.68 0.51
CA GLY A 101 -32.19 -19.50 1.79
C GLY A 101 -31.30 -19.13 2.97
N LEU A 102 -29.97 -19.04 2.80
CA LEU A 102 -29.03 -18.67 3.85
C LEU A 102 -29.10 -17.16 4.12
N GLU A 103 -29.22 -16.78 5.39
CA GLU A 103 -29.45 -15.41 5.83
C GLU A 103 -28.20 -14.75 6.43
N SER A 104 -27.35 -15.55 7.11
CA SER A 104 -26.08 -15.05 7.65
C SER A 104 -24.93 -16.06 7.63
N VAL A 105 -23.71 -15.53 7.57
CA VAL A 105 -22.46 -16.28 7.77
C VAL A 105 -21.63 -15.59 8.85
N GLU A 106 -21.20 -16.33 9.87
CA GLU A 106 -20.21 -15.91 10.86
C GLU A 106 -18.95 -16.74 10.69
N CYS A 107 -17.91 -16.16 10.09
CA CYS A 107 -16.68 -16.88 9.80
C CYS A 107 -15.94 -17.28 11.08
N GLY A 108 -15.50 -18.54 11.10
CA GLY A 108 -14.67 -19.09 12.16
C GLY A 108 -13.20 -18.88 11.85
N GLU A 109 -12.48 -19.97 11.61
CA GLU A 109 -11.07 -19.85 11.27
C GLU A 109 -10.97 -19.17 9.91
N LEU A 110 -11.49 -19.76 8.83
CA LEU A 110 -11.31 -19.29 7.45
C LEU A 110 -12.29 -18.13 7.12
N ASP A 111 -12.31 -17.68 5.87
CA ASP A 111 -13.09 -16.53 5.41
C ASP A 111 -14.20 -16.95 4.42
N PHE A 112 -14.97 -15.99 3.90
CA PHE A 112 -16.01 -16.25 2.88
C PHE A 112 -15.38 -16.31 1.49
N LEU A 113 -15.35 -17.50 0.88
CA LEU A 113 -14.64 -17.78 -0.37
C LEU A 113 -15.56 -18.44 -1.41
N ILE A 114 -15.73 -17.79 -2.55
CA ILE A 114 -16.35 -18.34 -3.75
C ILE A 114 -15.40 -18.10 -4.92
N VAL A 115 -14.48 -19.04 -5.15
CA VAL A 115 -13.31 -18.80 -6.00
C VAL A 115 -13.09 -19.90 -7.04
N LEU A 116 -12.52 -19.54 -8.20
CA LEU A 116 -12.14 -20.49 -9.27
C LEU A 116 -13.29 -21.30 -9.88
N ASN A 117 -14.53 -20.86 -9.72
CA ASN A 117 -15.70 -21.55 -10.27
C ASN A 117 -15.93 -21.08 -11.71
N ASN A 118 -15.16 -21.63 -12.65
CA ASN A 118 -15.10 -21.15 -14.02
C ASN A 118 -16.45 -21.15 -14.76
N LYS A 119 -17.41 -22.00 -14.36
CA LYS A 119 -18.75 -22.13 -14.96
C LYS A 119 -19.84 -21.33 -14.22
N MET A 120 -19.48 -20.70 -13.11
CA MET A 120 -20.42 -19.91 -12.33
C MET A 120 -20.81 -18.64 -13.09
N LEU A 121 -22.11 -18.42 -13.25
CA LEU A 121 -22.69 -17.26 -13.92
C LEU A 121 -23.09 -16.17 -12.93
N GLU A 122 -23.45 -16.56 -11.70
CA GLU A 122 -23.83 -15.67 -10.59
C GLU A 122 -23.66 -16.36 -9.22
N VAL A 123 -23.66 -15.61 -8.11
CA VAL A 123 -23.69 -16.20 -6.76
C VAL A 123 -25.09 -16.74 -6.46
N GLY A 124 -26.09 -15.87 -6.37
CA GLY A 124 -27.49 -16.27 -6.15
C GLY A 124 -27.86 -16.57 -4.69
N MET A 125 -27.11 -16.02 -3.72
CA MET A 125 -27.46 -16.07 -2.29
C MET A 125 -28.42 -14.93 -1.96
N THR A 126 -29.67 -15.09 -2.38
CA THR A 126 -30.65 -13.98 -2.39
C THR A 126 -31.14 -13.59 -1.00
N SER A 127 -31.20 -14.50 -0.02
CA SER A 127 -31.59 -14.17 1.36
C SER A 127 -30.45 -13.64 2.24
N LEU A 128 -29.20 -13.72 1.78
CA LEU A 128 -28.03 -13.39 2.58
C LEU A 128 -28.02 -11.88 2.88
N ASN A 129 -28.09 -11.53 4.17
CA ASN A 129 -28.14 -10.14 4.61
C ASN A 129 -26.96 -9.72 5.49
N THR A 130 -26.31 -10.68 6.16
CA THR A 130 -25.24 -10.43 7.12
C THR A 130 -24.04 -11.35 6.90
N ILE A 131 -22.84 -10.77 6.83
CA ILE A 131 -21.57 -11.52 6.80
C ILE A 131 -20.65 -10.99 7.90
N ASN A 132 -20.39 -11.80 8.92
CA ASN A 132 -19.40 -11.52 9.96
C ASN A 132 -18.09 -12.24 9.63
N CYS A 133 -17.31 -11.66 8.71
CA CYS A 133 -16.05 -12.20 8.21
C CYS A 133 -15.04 -11.06 8.00
N SER A 134 -13.76 -11.33 8.23
CA SER A 134 -12.71 -10.33 8.05
C SER A 134 -12.34 -10.13 6.58
N SER A 135 -12.55 -11.14 5.74
CA SER A 135 -12.34 -11.09 4.29
C SER A 135 -13.47 -11.79 3.53
N ILE A 136 -13.78 -11.27 2.34
CA ILE A 136 -14.69 -11.87 1.37
C ILE A 136 -13.95 -11.93 0.03
N ALA A 137 -13.91 -13.11 -0.58
CA ALA A 137 -13.32 -13.31 -1.91
C ALA A 137 -14.33 -13.99 -2.84
N ILE A 138 -14.68 -13.29 -3.92
CA ILE A 138 -15.46 -13.80 -5.04
C ILE A 138 -14.59 -13.57 -6.28
N ASP A 139 -13.55 -14.38 -6.43
CA ASP A 139 -12.51 -14.15 -7.43
C ASP A 139 -12.37 -15.30 -8.43
N ASN A 140 -11.85 -14.97 -9.61
CA ASN A 140 -11.52 -15.95 -10.66
C ASN A 140 -12.71 -16.81 -11.13
N ASN A 141 -13.95 -16.33 -11.01
CA ASN A 141 -15.14 -16.97 -11.56
C ASN A 141 -15.39 -16.44 -13.00
N LYS A 142 -14.66 -16.99 -13.97
CA LYS A 142 -14.46 -16.38 -15.31
C LYS A 142 -15.73 -16.12 -16.12
N GLU A 143 -16.77 -16.96 -15.99
CA GLU A 143 -18.03 -16.81 -16.73
C GLU A 143 -19.06 -15.96 -15.96
N MET A 144 -18.73 -15.51 -14.74
CA MET A 144 -19.66 -14.83 -13.86
C MET A 144 -19.98 -13.42 -14.37
N THR A 145 -21.27 -13.13 -14.53
CA THR A 145 -21.77 -11.87 -15.09
C THR A 145 -22.54 -11.01 -14.10
N LYS A 146 -22.99 -11.58 -12.97
CA LYS A 146 -23.77 -10.86 -11.95
C LYS A 146 -23.41 -11.34 -10.56
N LEU A 147 -23.52 -10.47 -9.57
CA LEU A 147 -23.35 -10.85 -8.17
C LEU A 147 -24.57 -11.65 -7.67
N ASN A 148 -25.76 -11.03 -7.71
CA ASN A 148 -27.03 -11.59 -7.24
C ASN A 148 -27.02 -11.89 -5.71
N MET A 149 -26.67 -10.86 -4.93
CA MET A 149 -26.76 -10.82 -3.47
C MET A 149 -27.45 -9.52 -3.01
N PRO A 150 -28.72 -9.30 -3.42
CA PRO A 150 -29.38 -8.00 -3.29
C PRO A 150 -29.65 -7.56 -1.83
N ASN A 151 -29.68 -8.50 -0.88
CA ASN A 151 -30.04 -8.23 0.51
C ASN A 151 -28.85 -8.03 1.45
N LEU A 152 -27.61 -8.21 0.96
CA LEU A 152 -26.40 -8.08 1.77
C LEU A 152 -26.20 -6.62 2.18
N LYS A 153 -26.43 -6.31 3.45
CA LYS A 153 -26.39 -4.93 3.99
C LYS A 153 -25.45 -4.77 5.18
N TYR A 154 -25.20 -5.86 5.90
CA TYR A 154 -24.42 -5.82 7.12
C TYR A 154 -23.18 -6.68 6.97
N MET A 155 -22.03 -6.09 7.25
CA MET A 155 -20.81 -6.87 7.41
C MET A 155 -20.03 -6.39 8.62
N TYR A 156 -19.38 -7.34 9.27
CA TYR A 156 -18.60 -7.12 10.48
C TYR A 156 -17.29 -7.92 10.40
N PRO A 157 -16.17 -7.38 10.89
CA PRO A 157 -14.94 -8.17 11.00
C PRO A 157 -15.11 -9.24 12.08
N SER A 158 -14.77 -10.48 11.74
CA SER A 158 -14.84 -11.62 12.67
C SER A 158 -13.81 -11.55 13.81
N GLU A 159 -12.74 -10.75 13.65
CA GLU A 159 -11.67 -10.61 14.63
C GLU A 159 -11.77 -9.30 15.41
N VAL A 160 -11.67 -9.37 16.75
CA VAL A 160 -11.77 -8.22 17.69
C VAL A 160 -10.77 -7.09 17.38
N ASN A 161 -9.64 -7.41 16.75
CA ASN A 161 -8.56 -6.45 16.46
C ASN A 161 -8.57 -5.93 15.02
N LYS A 162 -9.45 -6.43 14.15
CA LYS A 162 -9.59 -5.94 12.78
C LYS A 162 -10.77 -4.98 12.73
N THR A 163 -10.54 -3.81 12.13
CA THR A 163 -11.58 -2.82 11.91
C THR A 163 -12.02 -2.74 10.46
N GLU A 164 -11.19 -3.23 9.52
CA GLU A 164 -11.42 -3.20 8.07
C GLU A 164 -11.93 -4.57 7.58
N ILE A 165 -12.90 -4.54 6.67
CA ILE A 165 -13.45 -5.72 5.97
C ILE A 165 -12.97 -5.68 4.53
N LYS A 166 -12.18 -6.69 4.12
CA LYS A 166 -11.61 -6.74 2.77
C LYS A 166 -12.52 -7.47 1.82
N VAL A 167 -12.90 -6.82 0.72
CA VAL A 167 -13.72 -7.44 -0.32
C VAL A 167 -12.94 -7.49 -1.62
N ARG A 168 -12.77 -8.70 -2.14
CA ARG A 168 -12.14 -8.97 -3.43
C ARG A 168 -13.15 -9.60 -4.36
N ILE A 169 -13.47 -8.89 -5.44
CA ILE A 169 -14.36 -9.33 -6.50
C ILE A 169 -13.66 -8.99 -7.82
N ASP A 170 -12.78 -9.88 -8.25
CA ASP A 170 -11.89 -9.68 -9.41
C ASP A 170 -11.77 -10.96 -10.26
N GLY A 171 -11.17 -10.86 -11.45
CA GLY A 171 -10.96 -12.02 -12.32
C GLY A 171 -12.26 -12.64 -12.87
N LEU A 172 -13.31 -11.82 -13.02
CA LEU A 172 -14.64 -12.23 -13.50
C LEU A 172 -14.80 -12.01 -15.02
N SER A 173 -16.01 -12.23 -15.55
CA SER A 173 -16.32 -11.92 -16.95
C SER A 173 -16.20 -10.42 -17.21
N LYS A 174 -15.83 -10.02 -18.43
CA LYS A 174 -15.86 -8.61 -18.86
C LYS A 174 -17.28 -8.02 -18.86
N LYS A 175 -18.31 -8.86 -18.86
CA LYS A 175 -19.72 -8.46 -18.76
C LYS A 175 -20.21 -8.41 -17.31
N PHE A 176 -19.32 -8.65 -16.33
CA PHE A 176 -19.68 -8.63 -14.93
C PHE A 176 -20.18 -7.25 -14.52
N CYS A 177 -21.35 -7.24 -13.89
CA CYS A 177 -21.94 -6.04 -13.38
C CYS A 177 -22.48 -6.22 -11.96
N VAL A 178 -22.51 -5.11 -11.21
CA VAL A 178 -23.14 -4.97 -9.89
C VAL A 178 -24.35 -4.07 -10.03
N THR A 179 -25.51 -4.49 -9.51
CA THR A 179 -26.71 -3.64 -9.57
C THR A 179 -26.55 -2.40 -8.68
N THR A 180 -27.26 -1.32 -9.01
CA THR A 180 -27.26 -0.09 -8.19
C THR A 180 -27.68 -0.34 -6.74
N GLN A 181 -28.65 -1.24 -6.53
CA GLN A 181 -29.08 -1.67 -5.19
C GLN A 181 -27.98 -2.42 -4.42
N GLU A 182 -27.30 -3.38 -5.04
CA GLU A 182 -26.18 -4.10 -4.42
C GLU A 182 -25.04 -3.15 -4.10
N MET A 183 -24.68 -2.28 -5.05
CA MET A 183 -23.59 -1.33 -4.88
C MET A 183 -23.88 -0.32 -3.75
N TYR A 184 -25.11 0.20 -3.66
CA TYR A 184 -25.52 1.07 -2.56
C TYR A 184 -25.37 0.37 -1.20
N ASN A 185 -25.80 -0.89 -1.10
CA ASN A 185 -25.69 -1.65 0.13
C ASN A 185 -24.22 -1.90 0.52
N LEU A 186 -23.37 -2.31 -0.43
CA LEU A 186 -21.94 -2.51 -0.20
C LEU A 186 -21.25 -1.22 0.25
N MET A 187 -21.52 -0.09 -0.41
CA MET A 187 -20.95 1.20 -0.03
C MET A 187 -21.44 1.69 1.33
N GLY A 188 -22.64 1.26 1.75
CA GLY A 188 -23.22 1.53 3.06
C GLY A 188 -22.51 0.83 4.24
N VAL A 189 -21.73 -0.22 3.97
CA VAL A 189 -21.00 -0.94 5.02
C VAL A 189 -19.85 -0.08 5.58
N PRO A 190 -19.75 0.08 6.91
CA PRO A 190 -18.65 0.78 7.56
C PRO A 190 -17.31 0.06 7.35
N ASN A 191 -16.22 0.80 7.15
CA ASN A 191 -14.84 0.28 7.06
C ASN A 191 -14.62 -0.87 6.05
N ILE A 192 -15.48 -0.99 5.04
CA ILE A 192 -15.30 -1.93 3.92
C ILE A 192 -14.28 -1.38 2.92
N ASN A 193 -13.36 -2.24 2.51
CA ASN A 193 -12.43 -1.98 1.42
C ASN A 193 -12.95 -2.64 0.14
N LEU A 194 -13.28 -1.81 -0.86
CA LEU A 194 -13.79 -2.21 -2.17
C LEU A 194 -12.76 -1.94 -3.29
N ASP A 195 -11.48 -1.81 -2.97
CA ASP A 195 -10.43 -1.47 -3.94
C ASP A 195 -10.36 -2.56 -5.03
N SER A 196 -10.44 -3.83 -4.61
CA SER A 196 -10.42 -5.00 -5.50
C SER A 196 -11.80 -5.43 -6.01
N LEU A 197 -12.74 -4.48 -6.17
CA LEU A 197 -14.01 -4.71 -6.88
C LEU A 197 -13.91 -4.14 -8.30
N GLU A 198 -13.90 -5.04 -9.28
CA GLU A 198 -13.88 -4.73 -10.71
C GLU A 198 -15.26 -4.97 -11.33
N GLY A 199 -15.60 -4.25 -12.41
CA GLY A 199 -16.83 -4.46 -13.17
C GLY A 199 -17.52 -3.15 -13.57
N MET A 200 -18.79 -3.27 -13.93
CA MET A 200 -19.65 -2.13 -14.29
C MET A 200 -20.96 -2.13 -13.49
N HIS A 201 -21.75 -1.07 -13.60
CA HIS A 201 -23.11 -1.10 -13.05
C HIS A 201 -24.06 -1.84 -14.00
N CYS A 202 -24.97 -2.65 -13.46
CA CYS A 202 -25.93 -3.39 -14.29
C CYS A 202 -26.99 -2.48 -14.90
N GLU A 203 -27.38 -2.79 -16.14
CA GLU A 203 -28.55 -2.22 -16.82
C GLU A 203 -29.70 -3.24 -16.88
N PRO A 204 -30.96 -2.81 -16.66
CA PRO A 204 -31.37 -1.50 -16.14
C PRO A 204 -31.00 -1.32 -14.66
N PRO A 205 -30.94 -0.08 -14.15
CA PRO A 205 -30.69 0.16 -12.73
C PRO A 205 -31.84 -0.38 -11.87
N VAL A 206 -31.49 -0.86 -10.67
CA VAL A 206 -32.43 -1.35 -9.66
C VAL A 206 -32.63 -0.26 -8.60
N PRO A 207 -33.81 0.39 -8.53
CA PRO A 207 -34.06 1.43 -7.54
C PRO A 207 -34.03 0.88 -6.11
N LEU A 208 -33.73 1.79 -5.17
CA LEU A 208 -33.83 1.48 -3.75
C LEU A 208 -35.30 1.44 -3.34
N THR A 209 -35.62 0.78 -2.23
CA THR A 209 -36.96 0.86 -1.65
C THR A 209 -37.33 2.32 -1.39
N ASN A 210 -38.43 2.80 -1.97
CA ASN A 210 -38.89 4.20 -1.94
C ASN A 210 -37.95 5.23 -2.61
N GLY A 211 -36.95 4.77 -3.37
CA GLY A 211 -36.04 5.64 -4.11
C GLY A 211 -36.46 5.82 -5.57
N LYS A 212 -36.25 7.02 -6.11
CA LYS A 212 -36.36 7.32 -7.55
C LYS A 212 -34.98 7.32 -8.19
N VAL A 213 -34.82 6.54 -9.25
CA VAL A 213 -33.62 6.55 -10.11
C VAL A 213 -33.91 7.41 -11.34
N CYS A 214 -33.00 8.34 -11.63
CA CYS A 214 -33.03 9.22 -12.78
C CYS A 214 -31.87 8.87 -13.70
N ASN A 215 -32.17 8.54 -14.95
CA ASN A 215 -31.15 8.16 -15.93
C ASN A 215 -30.48 9.40 -16.51
N SER A 216 -29.22 9.25 -16.89
CA SER A 216 -28.39 10.29 -17.49
C SER A 216 -27.45 9.69 -18.53
N SER A 217 -26.77 10.53 -19.30
CA SER A 217 -25.81 10.05 -20.31
C SER A 217 -24.61 9.35 -19.64
N TYR A 218 -24.07 8.33 -20.27
CA TYR A 218 -22.78 7.74 -19.87
C TYR A 218 -21.57 8.61 -20.22
N THR A 219 -21.76 9.69 -20.98
CA THR A 219 -20.69 10.59 -21.41
C THR A 219 -20.67 11.86 -20.57
N LEU A 220 -19.54 12.56 -20.56
CA LEU A 220 -19.40 13.88 -19.93
C LEU A 220 -19.80 15.03 -20.87
N ILE A 221 -20.26 14.72 -22.08
CA ILE A 221 -20.49 15.71 -23.16
C ILE A 221 -21.85 16.38 -23.00
N TYR A 222 -22.86 15.61 -22.61
CA TYR A 222 -24.25 16.07 -22.57
C TYR A 222 -24.63 16.49 -21.15
N PRO A 223 -25.19 17.70 -20.95
CA PRO A 223 -25.71 18.10 -19.66
C PRO A 223 -26.82 17.16 -19.19
N THR A 224 -26.85 16.88 -17.89
CA THR A 224 -27.90 16.06 -17.30
C THR A 224 -29.20 16.86 -17.24
N GLU A 225 -30.31 16.22 -17.62
CA GLU A 225 -31.63 16.73 -17.31
C GLU A 225 -31.88 16.58 -15.80
N ILE A 226 -31.79 17.68 -15.05
CA ILE A 226 -31.92 17.67 -13.60
C ILE A 226 -33.41 17.63 -13.22
N LEU A 227 -33.88 16.48 -12.76
CA LEU A 227 -35.26 16.21 -12.39
C LEU A 227 -35.48 16.28 -10.87
N ASP A 228 -36.70 16.61 -10.47
CA ASP A 228 -37.13 16.62 -9.06
C ASP A 228 -37.25 15.21 -8.48
N GLU A 229 -37.08 15.11 -7.15
CA GLU A 229 -37.27 13.90 -6.32
C GLU A 229 -36.33 12.73 -6.66
N CYS A 230 -35.32 12.94 -7.50
CA CYS A 230 -34.31 11.93 -7.77
C CYS A 230 -33.53 11.63 -6.48
N THR A 231 -33.49 10.35 -6.11
CA THR A 231 -32.62 9.85 -5.02
C THR A 231 -31.31 9.30 -5.56
N GLN A 232 -31.31 8.87 -6.82
CA GLN A 232 -30.18 8.22 -7.48
C GLN A 232 -30.07 8.74 -8.90
N TYR A 233 -28.86 9.06 -9.33
CA TYR A 233 -28.54 9.23 -10.75
C TYR A 233 -27.82 8.00 -11.27
N PHE A 234 -28.28 7.48 -12.40
CA PHE A 234 -27.63 6.39 -13.12
C PHE A 234 -27.08 6.92 -14.42
N GLY A 235 -25.76 6.87 -14.59
CA GLY A 235 -25.05 7.65 -15.61
C GLY A 235 -24.27 8.83 -14.99
N SER A 236 -23.66 9.64 -15.85
CA SER A 236 -22.88 10.82 -15.47
C SER A 236 -23.77 12.00 -15.07
N LEU A 237 -23.51 12.58 -13.90
CA LEU A 237 -24.14 13.82 -13.47
C LEU A 237 -23.32 15.03 -13.94
N VAL A 238 -23.73 15.63 -15.06
CA VAL A 238 -23.07 16.74 -15.75
C VAL A 238 -23.82 18.04 -15.49
N ILE A 239 -23.17 18.99 -14.83
CA ILE A 239 -23.69 20.33 -14.50
C ILE A 239 -22.89 21.38 -15.26
N ASN A 240 -23.57 22.24 -16.01
CA ASN A 240 -22.97 23.32 -16.80
C ASN A 240 -23.93 24.53 -16.89
N PRO A 241 -23.60 25.60 -17.64
CA PRO A 241 -24.47 26.77 -17.75
C PRO A 241 -25.91 26.50 -18.20
N ALA A 242 -26.17 25.38 -18.90
CA ALA A 242 -27.51 25.04 -19.38
C ALA A 242 -28.46 24.61 -18.25
N ASN A 243 -27.91 24.01 -17.18
CA ASN A 243 -28.70 23.40 -16.09
C ASN A 243 -28.29 23.86 -14.68
N GLU A 244 -27.32 24.76 -14.53
CA GLU A 244 -26.86 25.26 -13.22
C GLU A 244 -27.98 25.87 -12.35
N LYS A 245 -29.04 26.39 -12.98
CA LYS A 245 -30.22 26.94 -12.30
C LYS A 245 -31.07 25.88 -11.58
N ASP A 246 -30.94 24.62 -11.97
CA ASP A 246 -31.75 23.49 -11.47
C ASP A 246 -31.06 22.71 -10.36
N VAL A 247 -29.84 23.07 -9.96
CA VAL A 247 -29.03 22.31 -8.99
C VAL A 247 -29.67 22.18 -7.60
N SER A 248 -30.61 23.07 -7.25
CA SER A 248 -31.39 22.98 -6.01
C SER A 248 -32.22 21.69 -5.91
N LYS A 249 -32.61 21.11 -7.05
CA LYS A 249 -33.35 19.83 -7.13
C LYS A 249 -32.49 18.63 -6.76
N LEU A 250 -31.16 18.76 -6.79
CA LEU A 250 -30.22 17.69 -6.44
C LEU A 250 -30.13 17.44 -4.93
N LYS A 251 -30.85 18.21 -4.10
CA LYS A 251 -30.84 18.08 -2.64
C LYS A 251 -31.21 16.68 -2.14
N SER A 252 -32.11 15.97 -2.82
CA SER A 252 -32.56 14.62 -2.43
C SER A 252 -31.63 13.50 -2.91
N VAL A 253 -30.64 13.81 -3.75
CA VAL A 253 -29.77 12.79 -4.36
C VAL A 253 -28.85 12.21 -3.28
N GLU A 254 -28.91 10.89 -3.12
CA GLU A 254 -28.11 10.12 -2.18
C GLU A 254 -26.95 9.38 -2.84
N ALA A 255 -27.10 8.98 -4.10
CA ALA A 255 -26.07 8.24 -4.82
C ALA A 255 -25.98 8.63 -6.29
N ILE A 256 -24.76 8.64 -6.82
CA ILE A 256 -24.46 8.80 -8.24
C ILE A 256 -23.72 7.54 -8.69
N PHE A 257 -24.32 6.78 -9.61
CA PHE A 257 -23.71 5.63 -10.27
C PHE A 257 -23.11 6.06 -11.61
N GLY A 258 -22.11 6.92 -11.50
CA GLY A 258 -21.37 7.55 -12.57
C GLY A 258 -20.54 8.72 -12.04
N PRO A 259 -19.76 9.40 -12.90
CA PRO A 259 -18.96 10.55 -12.51
C PRO A 259 -19.82 11.79 -12.27
N LEU A 260 -19.39 12.64 -11.33
CA LEU A 260 -19.89 13.99 -11.13
C LEU A 260 -18.98 14.97 -11.88
N PHE A 261 -19.53 15.70 -12.85
CA PHE A 261 -18.79 16.65 -13.68
C PHE A 261 -19.47 18.02 -13.65
N ILE A 262 -18.75 19.05 -13.20
CA ILE A 262 -19.26 20.42 -13.08
C ILE A 262 -18.34 21.34 -13.88
N GLU A 263 -18.84 21.94 -14.95
CA GLU A 263 -18.03 22.80 -15.80
C GLU A 263 -18.64 24.16 -16.12
N LYS A 264 -17.78 25.19 -16.22
CA LYS A 264 -18.12 26.51 -16.80
C LYS A 264 -19.30 27.23 -16.13
N THR A 265 -19.64 26.87 -14.90
CA THR A 265 -20.77 27.44 -14.15
C THR A 265 -20.41 28.79 -13.51
N ASN A 266 -21.44 29.55 -13.15
CA ASN A 266 -21.35 30.74 -12.32
C ASN A 266 -21.61 30.46 -10.84
N LEU A 267 -21.60 29.18 -10.44
CA LEU A 267 -21.80 28.76 -9.06
C LEU A 267 -20.66 29.29 -8.18
N THR A 268 -21.02 29.79 -7.00
CA THR A 268 -20.06 30.25 -5.99
C THR A 268 -19.66 29.14 -5.01
N SER A 269 -20.51 28.13 -4.86
CA SER A 269 -20.37 26.99 -3.95
C SER A 269 -21.01 25.73 -4.54
N ILE A 270 -20.47 24.56 -4.20
CA ILE A 270 -21.14 23.25 -4.40
C ILE A 270 -21.61 22.77 -3.02
N ASP A 271 -22.79 23.21 -2.57
CA ASP A 271 -23.39 22.83 -1.28
C ASP A 271 -24.81 22.25 -1.42
N PHE A 272 -25.33 22.21 -2.65
CA PHE A 272 -26.67 21.70 -2.96
C PHE A 272 -26.77 20.16 -2.87
N LEU A 273 -25.64 19.43 -2.95
CA LEU A 273 -25.56 17.96 -2.83
C LEU A 273 -25.58 17.50 -1.36
N THR A 274 -26.50 18.04 -0.55
CA THR A 274 -26.53 17.87 0.91
C THR A 274 -26.67 16.42 1.37
N ASN A 275 -27.45 15.60 0.66
CA ASN A 275 -27.71 14.20 1.02
C ASN A 275 -26.86 13.19 0.26
N LEU A 276 -25.93 13.65 -0.59
CA LEU A 276 -25.09 12.76 -1.41
C LEU A 276 -24.17 11.96 -0.49
N LYS A 277 -24.37 10.63 -0.45
CA LYS A 277 -23.61 9.67 0.37
C LYS A 277 -22.56 8.95 -0.46
N PHE A 278 -22.89 8.60 -1.70
CA PHE A 278 -22.10 7.64 -2.48
C PHE A 278 -21.88 8.09 -3.92
N ILE A 279 -20.65 7.94 -4.40
CA ILE A 279 -20.32 8.07 -5.83
C ILE A 279 -19.60 6.79 -6.25
N SER A 280 -20.10 6.12 -7.28
CA SER A 280 -19.47 4.92 -7.84
C SER A 280 -19.26 5.10 -9.33
N THR A 281 -18.01 4.98 -9.78
CA THR A 281 -17.63 5.06 -11.20
C THR A 281 -17.20 3.72 -11.77
N LEU A 282 -17.70 2.60 -11.23
CA LEU A 282 -17.53 1.28 -11.86
C LEU A 282 -17.94 1.31 -13.34
N GLY A 283 -17.04 0.85 -14.21
CA GLY A 283 -17.23 0.86 -15.67
C GLY A 283 -16.83 2.16 -16.37
N TYR A 284 -16.38 3.19 -15.65
CA TYR A 284 -15.89 4.44 -16.23
C TYR A 284 -14.36 4.54 -16.14
N ASP A 285 -13.76 5.13 -17.17
CA ASP A 285 -12.33 5.48 -17.21
C ASP A 285 -12.16 7.01 -17.06
N THR A 286 -12.64 7.54 -15.93
CA THR A 286 -12.57 8.96 -15.63
C THR A 286 -12.63 9.20 -14.12
N ALA A 287 -12.14 10.37 -13.70
CA ALA A 287 -12.18 10.81 -12.31
C ALA A 287 -13.62 10.90 -11.78
N ALA A 288 -13.81 10.48 -10.53
CA ALA A 288 -15.14 10.37 -9.93
C ALA A 288 -15.82 11.72 -9.72
N VAL A 289 -15.03 12.74 -9.40
CA VAL A 289 -15.49 14.12 -9.25
C VAL A 289 -14.56 15.02 -10.06
N GLN A 290 -15.12 15.83 -10.93
CA GLN A 290 -14.41 16.75 -11.81
C GLN A 290 -15.11 18.10 -11.77
N VAL A 291 -14.39 19.14 -11.38
CA VAL A 291 -14.90 20.49 -11.27
C VAL A 291 -13.97 21.42 -12.04
N ILE A 292 -14.39 21.87 -13.22
CA ILE A 292 -13.48 22.46 -14.21
C ILE A 292 -14.00 23.81 -14.73
N ASN A 293 -13.15 24.83 -14.82
CA ASN A 293 -13.47 26.14 -15.41
C ASN A 293 -14.62 26.88 -14.71
N ASN A 294 -14.79 26.80 -13.40
CA ASN A 294 -15.81 27.54 -12.65
C ASN A 294 -15.17 28.74 -11.92
N PRO A 295 -15.02 29.92 -12.56
CA PRO A 295 -14.18 31.00 -12.05
C PRO A 295 -14.68 31.63 -10.75
N PHE A 296 -15.99 31.58 -10.49
CA PHE A 296 -16.60 32.14 -9.29
C PHE A 296 -16.69 31.13 -8.13
N LEU A 297 -16.35 29.86 -8.38
CA LEU A 297 -16.45 28.79 -7.40
C LEU A 297 -15.33 28.92 -6.36
N SER A 298 -15.70 29.37 -5.16
CA SER A 298 -14.78 29.66 -4.06
C SER A 298 -14.88 28.69 -2.89
N ASN A 299 -15.87 27.81 -2.91
CA ASN A 299 -16.11 26.84 -1.86
C ASN A 299 -16.77 25.55 -2.41
N PHE A 300 -16.68 24.45 -1.67
CA PHE A 300 -17.48 23.25 -1.91
C PHE A 300 -17.72 22.51 -0.59
N SER A 301 -18.81 21.75 -0.52
CA SER A 301 -19.16 20.95 0.65
C SER A 301 -19.97 19.73 0.24
N PHE A 302 -19.58 18.56 0.72
CA PHE A 302 -20.38 17.33 0.63
C PHE A 302 -20.67 16.80 2.04
N PRO A 303 -21.67 17.35 2.75
CA PRO A 303 -21.86 17.10 4.18
C PRO A 303 -22.14 15.64 4.54
N SER A 304 -22.83 14.92 3.65
CA SER A 304 -23.27 13.53 3.89
C SER A 304 -22.41 12.50 3.17
N LEU A 305 -21.36 12.91 2.46
CA LEU A 305 -20.57 12.00 1.65
C LEU A 305 -19.87 10.99 2.55
N LYS A 306 -20.01 9.71 2.23
CA LYS A 306 -19.44 8.59 3.00
C LYS A 306 -18.41 7.77 2.22
N LYS A 307 -18.56 7.62 0.90
CA LYS A 307 -17.64 6.81 0.11
C LYS A 307 -17.65 7.17 -1.37
N ILE A 308 -16.47 7.14 -1.98
CA ILE A 308 -16.29 7.19 -3.43
C ILE A 308 -15.62 5.87 -3.84
N LYS A 309 -16.20 5.18 -4.82
CA LYS A 309 -15.62 3.98 -5.43
C LYS A 309 -15.25 4.27 -6.88
N THR A 310 -13.98 4.06 -7.22
CA THR A 310 -13.44 4.19 -8.58
C THR A 310 -13.04 2.85 -9.18
N ASN A 311 -12.81 2.83 -10.50
CA ASN A 311 -12.41 1.64 -11.24
C ASN A 311 -10.88 1.56 -11.35
N SER A 312 -10.17 1.44 -10.22
CA SER A 312 -8.70 1.52 -10.23
C SER A 312 -8.04 0.24 -10.76
N HIS A 313 -7.34 0.39 -11.87
CA HIS A 313 -6.18 -0.43 -12.20
C HIS A 313 -4.93 0.47 -12.20
N ASN A 314 -4.10 0.36 -11.16
CA ASN A 314 -2.76 0.97 -11.10
C ASN A 314 -2.66 2.50 -10.88
N GLY A 315 -3.68 3.16 -10.32
CA GLY A 315 -3.54 4.52 -9.76
C GLY A 315 -3.42 5.66 -10.77
N VAL A 316 -3.94 5.49 -11.99
CA VAL A 316 -4.05 6.55 -13.00
C VAL A 316 -5.54 6.79 -13.24
N ASN A 317 -6.01 8.03 -13.04
CA ASN A 317 -7.40 8.52 -13.22
C ASN A 317 -8.38 8.37 -12.03
N ASP A 318 -7.95 7.96 -10.84
CA ASP A 318 -8.85 7.66 -9.71
C ASP A 318 -9.26 8.87 -8.84
N GLY A 319 -8.99 10.09 -9.30
CA GLY A 319 -8.98 11.28 -8.45
C GLY A 319 -10.30 12.04 -8.30
N VAL A 320 -10.26 12.99 -7.38
CA VAL A 320 -11.12 14.17 -7.38
C VAL A 320 -10.32 15.31 -7.99
N ILE A 321 -10.82 15.94 -9.05
CA ILE A 321 -10.04 16.89 -9.84
C ILE A 321 -10.74 18.25 -9.88
N PHE A 322 -10.01 19.29 -9.52
CA PHE A 322 -10.42 20.69 -9.62
C PHE A 322 -9.44 21.43 -10.54
N ILE A 323 -9.90 21.98 -11.66
CA ILE A 323 -9.03 22.66 -12.64
C ILE A 323 -9.64 24.01 -13.03
N ASN A 324 -8.83 25.07 -13.01
CA ASN A 324 -9.17 26.41 -13.47
C ASN A 324 -10.46 26.96 -12.84
N ASN A 325 -10.64 26.74 -11.53
CA ASN A 325 -11.71 27.35 -10.73
C ASN A 325 -11.19 28.63 -10.06
N SER A 326 -11.77 29.07 -8.94
CA SER A 326 -11.17 30.18 -8.20
C SER A 326 -9.81 29.80 -7.60
N TYR A 327 -8.91 30.78 -7.54
CA TYR A 327 -7.57 30.64 -6.96
C TYR A 327 -7.60 30.18 -5.48
N THR A 328 -8.67 30.50 -4.75
CA THR A 328 -8.83 30.09 -3.34
C THR A 328 -8.82 28.56 -3.19
N LEU A 329 -9.46 27.83 -4.11
CA LEU A 329 -9.55 26.37 -4.05
C LEU A 329 -8.20 25.69 -4.29
N SER A 330 -7.27 26.31 -5.02
CA SER A 330 -5.98 25.71 -5.38
C SER A 330 -4.81 26.14 -4.50
N GLU A 331 -5.07 26.90 -3.43
CA GLU A 331 -4.07 27.39 -2.48
C GLU A 331 -4.42 27.17 -1.01
N ASP A 332 -5.71 27.13 -0.64
CA ASP A 332 -6.09 26.87 0.75
C ASP A 332 -6.05 25.36 1.06
N PRO A 333 -5.15 24.90 1.94
CA PRO A 333 -5.08 23.48 2.32
C PRO A 333 -6.33 22.98 3.07
N SER A 334 -7.22 23.87 3.54
CA SER A 334 -8.48 23.46 4.19
C SER A 334 -9.36 22.60 3.29
N PHE A 335 -9.34 22.82 1.98
CA PHE A 335 -10.05 22.01 0.98
C PHE A 335 -9.46 20.61 0.83
N CYS A 336 -8.16 20.45 1.11
CA CYS A 336 -7.50 19.15 1.18
C CYS A 336 -7.89 18.39 2.45
N ASN A 337 -8.03 19.09 3.58
CA ASN A 337 -8.44 18.48 4.85
C ASN A 337 -9.79 17.79 4.77
N PHE A 338 -10.73 18.31 3.97
CA PHE A 338 -12.01 17.64 3.73
C PHE A 338 -11.79 16.23 3.20
N PHE A 339 -11.01 16.07 2.13
CA PHE A 339 -10.73 14.76 1.53
C PHE A 339 -9.89 13.87 2.44
N TRP A 340 -8.94 14.40 3.22
CA TRP A 340 -8.19 13.60 4.20
C TRP A 340 -9.05 13.09 5.36
N ALA A 341 -9.95 13.93 5.89
CA ALA A 341 -10.91 13.52 6.92
C ALA A 341 -11.94 12.52 6.39
N PHE A 342 -12.33 12.67 5.12
CA PHE A 342 -13.30 11.84 4.42
C PHE A 342 -12.75 10.48 3.97
N LEU A 343 -11.54 10.42 3.44
CA LEU A 343 -10.93 9.22 2.84
C LEU A 343 -10.07 8.40 3.81
N GLY A 344 -9.75 8.97 4.97
CA GLY A 344 -8.68 8.45 5.84
C GLY A 344 -7.28 8.72 5.23
N VAL A 345 -6.24 8.64 6.07
CA VAL A 345 -4.85 8.99 5.68
C VAL A 345 -4.27 8.03 4.61
N ASP A 346 -4.88 6.85 4.43
CA ASP A 346 -4.49 5.80 3.47
C ASP A 346 -5.43 5.72 2.24
N GLY A 347 -6.29 6.71 2.03
CA GLY A 347 -7.24 6.72 0.92
C GLY A 347 -6.57 6.81 -0.46
N TRP A 348 -6.96 5.94 -1.40
CA TRP A 348 -6.43 5.90 -2.77
C TRP A 348 -6.85 7.07 -3.67
N LEU A 349 -7.84 7.87 -3.25
CA LEU A 349 -8.25 9.07 -3.97
C LEU A 349 -7.31 10.22 -3.63
N TYR A 350 -6.47 10.60 -4.58
CA TYR A 350 -5.62 11.79 -4.47
C TYR A 350 -6.34 12.97 -5.11
N PRO A 351 -6.90 13.91 -4.31
CA PRO A 351 -7.46 15.13 -4.88
C PRO A 351 -6.35 15.99 -5.49
N GLU A 352 -6.65 16.54 -6.66
CA GLU A 352 -5.74 17.39 -7.43
C GLU A 352 -6.41 18.73 -7.72
N PHE A 353 -5.70 19.83 -7.45
CA PHE A 353 -6.16 21.19 -7.71
C PHE A 353 -5.16 21.90 -8.63
N ASP A 354 -5.56 22.25 -9.85
CA ASP A 354 -4.72 22.92 -10.85
C ASP A 354 -3.37 22.22 -11.10
N GLY A 355 -3.34 20.89 -11.21
CA GLY A 355 -2.09 20.16 -11.39
C GLY A 355 -1.33 19.85 -10.09
N LYS A 356 -1.84 20.32 -8.94
CA LYS A 356 -1.15 20.29 -7.65
C LYS A 356 -1.79 19.22 -6.75
N SER A 357 -0.97 18.35 -6.18
CA SER A 357 -1.42 17.45 -5.11
C SER A 357 -1.62 18.24 -3.81
N CYS A 358 -2.49 17.73 -2.94
CA CYS A 358 -2.69 18.31 -1.61
C CYS A 358 -1.42 18.41 -0.77
N GLU A 359 -0.50 17.46 -0.89
CA GLU A 359 0.83 17.53 -0.26
C GLU A 359 1.62 18.75 -0.75
N SER A 360 1.58 19.04 -2.05
CA SER A 360 2.30 20.18 -2.64
C SER A 360 1.70 21.54 -2.27
N ILE A 361 0.39 21.57 -2.00
CA ILE A 361 -0.32 22.77 -1.51
C ILE A 361 0.07 23.01 -0.04
N GLN A 362 0.03 21.97 0.80
CA GLN A 362 0.42 22.05 2.20
C GLN A 362 1.88 22.50 2.36
N VAL A 363 2.81 21.89 1.62
CA VAL A 363 4.23 22.27 1.67
C VAL A 363 4.43 23.74 1.29
N ARG A 364 3.71 24.24 0.28
CA ARG A 364 3.80 25.66 -0.11
C ARG A 364 3.20 26.58 0.94
N TYR A 365 2.06 26.22 1.52
CA TYR A 365 1.44 26.94 2.63
C TYR A 365 2.38 27.04 3.83
N ASP A 366 3.03 25.93 4.21
CA ASP A 366 3.97 25.87 5.34
C ASP A 366 5.29 26.63 5.06
N GLN A 367 5.68 26.74 3.78
CA GLN A 367 6.85 27.52 3.33
C GLN A 367 6.56 29.01 3.17
N GLN A 368 5.29 29.45 3.28
CA GLN A 368 5.00 30.88 3.27
C GLN A 368 5.67 31.51 4.50
N PRO A 369 6.46 32.59 4.32
CA PRO A 369 7.12 33.24 5.44
C PRO A 369 6.04 33.75 6.40
N VAL A 370 6.01 33.18 7.61
CA VAL A 370 5.34 33.80 8.75
C VAL A 370 5.87 35.23 8.80
N LYS A 371 5.00 36.23 8.62
CA LYS A 371 5.36 37.64 8.76
C LYS A 371 5.88 37.88 10.19
N ARG A 372 7.18 37.66 10.40
CA ARG A 372 7.95 38.13 11.53
C ARG A 372 8.84 39.26 11.04
N SER A 373 8.73 40.39 11.74
CA SER A 373 9.39 41.65 11.43
C SER A 373 10.89 41.47 11.17
N ALA A 374 11.38 42.16 10.15
CA ALA A 374 12.79 42.23 9.79
C ALA A 374 13.67 42.65 10.97
N ARG A 375 14.78 41.95 11.17
CA ARG A 375 16.00 42.52 11.76
C ARG A 375 17.20 42.12 10.90
N SER A 376 17.86 43.16 10.39
CA SER A 376 19.05 43.14 9.54
C SER A 376 20.29 42.58 10.25
N MET A 377 21.14 41.87 9.49
CA MET A 377 22.61 41.81 9.59
C MET A 377 23.05 41.04 8.34
N GLY A 378 23.85 41.56 7.42
CA GLY A 378 25.18 42.15 7.59
C GLY A 378 26.12 41.29 6.74
N LEU A 379 26.59 41.83 5.63
CA LEU A 379 27.36 41.16 4.58
C LEU A 379 28.87 41.22 4.92
N GLU A 380 29.60 40.11 4.87
CA GLU A 380 31.04 40.12 4.61
C GLU A 380 31.49 38.91 3.78
N MET A 381 32.51 39.15 2.97
CA MET A 381 32.97 38.38 1.82
C MET A 381 34.50 38.28 1.92
N MET A 382 35.14 37.10 1.76
CA MET A 382 36.41 36.95 1.00
C MET A 382 37.04 35.53 0.94
N MET A 383 37.39 35.18 -0.31
CA MET A 383 38.60 34.53 -0.85
C MET A 383 38.98 33.05 -0.64
N ILE A 384 39.66 32.58 -1.70
CA ILE A 384 39.96 31.24 -2.21
C ILE A 384 41.29 30.70 -1.67
N PHE A 385 41.37 29.40 -1.35
CA PHE A 385 42.56 28.56 -1.58
C PHE A 385 42.12 27.15 -2.02
N VAL A 386 42.70 26.70 -3.13
CA VAL A 386 42.50 25.40 -3.79
C VAL A 386 43.32 24.33 -3.07
N LEU A 387 42.68 23.20 -2.73
CA LEU A 387 43.27 21.85 -2.57
C LEU A 387 42.11 20.86 -2.35
N SER A 388 41.56 20.35 -3.46
CA SER A 388 40.30 19.60 -3.49
C SER A 388 40.51 18.08 -3.36
N ILE A 389 39.88 17.43 -2.39
CA ILE A 389 39.60 15.98 -2.41
C ILE A 389 38.13 15.80 -1.96
N PHE A 390 37.31 14.97 -2.62
CA PHE A 390 35.85 14.91 -2.36
C PHE A 390 35.39 13.55 -1.80
N ARG A 391 34.53 13.55 -0.76
CA ARG A 391 33.94 12.32 -0.16
C ARG A 391 32.42 12.37 0.04
N TRP A 392 31.73 11.27 -0.24
CA TRP A 392 30.25 11.13 -0.19
C TRP A 392 29.74 10.44 1.08
N PHE A 393 28.64 10.89 1.72
CA PHE A 393 28.04 10.25 2.92
C PHE A 393 26.58 9.82 2.68
N GLY A 394 26.17 8.64 3.15
CA GLY A 394 24.78 8.15 3.04
C GLY A 394 24.15 7.69 4.36
N TRP A 395 23.04 8.27 4.81
CA TRP A 395 22.36 7.88 6.07
C TRP A 395 20.81 7.88 5.95
N ALA A 396 20.15 6.97 6.67
CA ALA A 396 18.71 6.79 6.78
C ALA A 396 18.11 7.64 7.92
N GLY A 397 17.05 8.41 7.65
CA GLY A 397 16.26 9.09 8.70
C GLY A 397 16.99 10.18 9.48
N ALA A 398 18.14 10.64 8.97
CA ALA A 398 18.94 11.66 9.62
C ALA A 398 18.43 13.06 9.29
N ALA A 399 18.20 13.87 10.32
CA ALA A 399 18.06 15.31 10.14
C ALA A 399 19.43 15.90 9.73
N PRO A 400 19.47 16.97 8.91
CA PRO A 400 20.72 17.59 8.45
C PRO A 400 21.76 17.85 9.56
N LYS A 401 21.30 18.28 10.74
CA LYS A 401 22.10 18.49 11.97
C LYS A 401 22.93 17.28 12.43
N ASN A 402 22.51 16.06 12.08
CA ASN A 402 23.17 14.85 12.54
C ASN A 402 24.40 14.48 11.67
N ILE A 403 24.41 14.91 10.41
CA ILE A 403 25.49 14.60 9.44
C ILE A 403 26.59 15.67 9.48
N GLU A 404 26.26 16.86 9.97
CA GLU A 404 27.13 18.03 10.06
C GLU A 404 28.47 17.76 10.77
N LYS A 405 28.48 16.93 11.82
CA LYS A 405 29.72 16.52 12.52
C LYS A 405 30.65 15.71 11.61
N TYR A 406 30.11 14.82 10.79
CA TYR A 406 30.90 13.97 9.91
C TYR A 406 31.39 14.75 8.71
N THR A 407 30.51 15.55 8.09
CA THR A 407 30.92 16.47 7.01
C THR A 407 32.06 17.37 7.49
N LYS A 408 31.97 17.85 8.75
CA LYS A 408 32.98 18.71 9.35
C LYS A 408 34.38 18.07 9.42
N ILE A 409 34.49 16.78 9.76
CA ILE A 409 35.79 16.06 9.79
C ILE A 409 36.51 16.12 8.41
N TYR A 410 35.73 16.08 7.33
CA TYR A 410 36.26 16.13 5.97
C TYR A 410 36.46 17.57 5.52
N THR A 411 35.50 18.47 5.75
CA THR A 411 35.65 19.89 5.38
C THR A 411 36.79 20.57 6.13
N ASP A 412 37.02 20.24 7.41
CA ASP A 412 38.14 20.76 8.20
C ASP A 412 39.50 20.29 7.66
N LYS A 413 39.53 19.15 6.95
CA LYS A 413 40.72 18.64 6.25
C LYS A 413 40.82 19.12 4.81
N GLY A 414 40.00 20.09 4.40
CA GLY A 414 40.00 20.68 3.05
C GLY A 414 39.17 19.89 2.02
N PHE A 415 38.39 18.89 2.45
CA PHE A 415 37.58 18.11 1.52
C PHE A 415 36.24 18.77 1.26
N HIS A 416 35.78 18.72 0.03
CA HIS A 416 34.42 19.11 -0.30
C HIS A 416 33.49 17.89 -0.15
N VAL A 417 32.35 18.08 0.51
CA VAL A 417 31.48 16.99 0.93
C VAL A 417 30.06 17.17 0.41
N ALA A 418 29.52 16.12 -0.22
CA ALA A 418 28.12 16.02 -0.58
C ALA A 418 27.46 14.89 0.22
N CYS A 419 26.27 15.17 0.77
CA CYS A 419 25.53 14.21 1.60
C CYS A 419 24.20 13.88 0.97
N ILE A 420 23.88 12.59 0.88
CA ILE A 420 22.63 12.12 0.32
C ILE A 420 21.99 11.15 1.29
N CYS A 421 20.79 11.51 1.75
CA CYS A 421 20.02 10.67 2.67
C CYS A 421 18.86 10.04 1.90
N PRO A 422 18.91 8.74 1.57
CA PRO A 422 17.76 8.07 0.98
C PRO A 422 16.59 8.11 1.98
N PRO A 423 15.43 8.69 1.60
CA PRO A 423 14.38 9.04 2.56
C PRO A 423 13.59 7.84 3.10
N LEU A 424 13.63 6.68 2.43
CA LEU A 424 12.90 5.48 2.85
C LEU A 424 13.78 4.22 2.84
N PHE A 425 13.65 3.42 3.90
CA PHE A 425 14.18 2.07 3.95
C PHE A 425 13.12 1.06 3.50
N HIS A 426 13.54 0.09 2.68
CA HIS A 426 12.71 -1.03 2.27
C HIS A 426 13.59 -2.28 2.20
N TYR A 427 13.06 -3.47 2.46
CA TYR A 427 13.86 -4.70 2.48
C TYR A 427 14.21 -5.25 1.08
N LYS A 428 13.32 -5.03 0.08
CA LYS A 428 13.59 -5.39 -1.34
C LYS A 428 14.86 -4.72 -1.87
N VAL A 429 15.57 -5.42 -2.78
CA VAL A 429 16.67 -4.84 -3.55
C VAL A 429 16.20 -3.55 -4.22
N PRO A 430 16.87 -2.39 -4.00
CA PRO A 430 16.38 -1.10 -4.49
C PRO A 430 16.35 -1.05 -6.02
N ASN A 431 15.46 -0.24 -6.58
CA ASN A 431 15.42 0.10 -8.01
C ASN A 431 16.39 1.26 -8.31
N GLY A 432 16.42 1.79 -9.54
CA GLY A 432 17.29 2.92 -9.93
C GLY A 432 16.89 4.29 -9.35
N SER A 433 15.71 4.44 -8.75
CA SER A 433 15.15 5.76 -8.41
C SER A 433 16.02 6.67 -7.54
N SER A 434 16.78 6.12 -6.60
CA SER A 434 17.72 6.91 -5.79
C SER A 434 19.00 7.23 -6.58
N GLY A 435 19.47 6.28 -7.38
CA GLY A 435 20.55 6.46 -8.35
C GLY A 435 20.27 7.56 -9.36
N ASP A 436 19.06 7.65 -9.91
CA ASP A 436 18.64 8.68 -10.88
C ASP A 436 18.72 10.10 -10.29
N LYS A 437 18.47 10.21 -8.99
CA LYS A 437 18.62 11.48 -8.25
C LYS A 437 20.08 11.78 -7.91
N MET A 438 20.91 10.75 -7.71
CA MET A 438 22.34 10.88 -7.37
C MET A 438 23.20 11.18 -8.61
N LEU A 439 22.86 10.60 -9.76
CA LEU A 439 23.66 10.60 -10.97
C LEU A 439 24.01 12.01 -11.49
N PRO A 440 23.07 12.97 -11.59
CA PRO A 440 23.38 14.32 -12.07
C PRO A 440 24.40 15.05 -11.18
N PHE A 441 24.42 14.77 -9.88
CA PHE A 441 25.43 15.33 -8.97
C PHE A 441 26.80 14.74 -9.27
N ILE A 442 26.90 13.41 -9.41
CA ILE A 442 28.15 12.72 -9.72
C ILE A 442 28.71 13.19 -11.07
N GLU A 443 27.87 13.23 -12.11
CA GLU A 443 28.28 13.69 -13.44
C GLU A 443 28.72 15.16 -13.46
N LYS A 444 28.12 16.02 -12.63
CA LYS A 444 28.51 17.43 -12.52
C LYS A 444 29.92 17.59 -11.95
N PHE A 445 30.34 16.69 -11.06
CA PHE A 445 31.71 16.63 -10.56
C PHE A 445 32.68 16.06 -11.62
N GLU A 446 32.24 15.08 -12.42
CA GLU A 446 33.02 14.53 -13.54
C GLU A 446 33.18 15.50 -14.74
N LYS A 447 32.19 16.36 -15.00
CA LYS A 447 32.13 17.29 -16.15
C LYS A 447 32.75 18.66 -15.90
N SER A 448 33.32 18.93 -14.71
CA SER A 448 34.08 20.17 -14.43
C SER A 448 35.39 20.30 -15.25
N LYS A 449 35.56 19.46 -16.28
CA LYS A 449 36.63 19.44 -17.29
C LYS A 449 36.74 20.75 -18.07
N GLY A 450 37.44 21.70 -17.49
CA GLY A 450 38.26 22.70 -18.18
C GLY A 450 39.68 22.62 -17.64
N SER A 451 40.59 22.01 -18.41
CA SER A 451 42.07 22.06 -18.28
C SER A 451 42.75 21.70 -16.95
N ALA A 452 42.03 21.33 -15.88
CA ALA A 452 42.58 20.96 -14.58
C ALA A 452 42.49 19.44 -14.31
N PRO A 453 43.35 18.86 -13.44
CA PRO A 453 43.27 17.45 -13.06
C PRO A 453 41.87 17.11 -12.51
N VAL A 454 41.32 15.95 -12.89
CA VAL A 454 40.04 15.48 -12.37
C VAL A 454 40.24 15.08 -10.90
N ASP A 455 39.56 15.77 -9.98
CA ASP A 455 39.67 15.47 -8.55
C ASP A 455 39.17 14.04 -8.24
N PRO A 456 39.90 13.26 -7.42
CA PRO A 456 39.51 11.90 -7.10
C PRO A 456 38.24 11.88 -6.24
N VAL A 457 37.24 11.09 -6.66
CA VAL A 457 35.98 10.90 -5.93
C VAL A 457 36.06 9.64 -5.08
N ILE A 458 35.80 9.78 -3.78
CA ILE A 458 35.74 8.64 -2.84
C ILE A 458 34.34 8.52 -2.24
N ILE A 459 33.79 7.31 -2.19
CA ILE A 459 32.51 7.08 -1.51
C ILE A 459 32.74 6.69 -0.06
N HIS A 460 32.03 7.33 0.87
CA HIS A 460 32.00 6.96 2.27
C HIS A 460 30.59 6.45 2.67
N SER A 461 30.42 5.14 2.65
CA SER A 461 29.13 4.49 2.80
C SER A 461 28.81 4.18 4.27
N PHE A 462 27.68 4.72 4.76
CA PHE A 462 27.14 4.44 6.09
C PHE A 462 25.81 3.71 6.04
N SER A 463 25.57 2.90 7.06
CA SER A 463 24.41 2.08 7.26
C SER A 463 24.02 1.22 6.03
N MET A 464 22.87 0.57 6.12
CA MET A 464 22.34 -0.32 5.11
C MET A 464 21.80 0.52 3.95
N ASN A 465 21.40 1.77 4.22
CA ASN A 465 20.98 2.71 3.20
C ASN A 465 22.12 3.17 2.29
N GLY A 466 23.37 3.23 2.77
CA GLY A 466 24.54 3.46 1.91
C GLY A 466 24.71 2.36 0.86
N ILE A 467 24.63 1.08 1.28
CA ILE A 467 24.66 -0.07 0.36
C ILE A 467 23.50 -0.01 -0.64
N ARG A 468 22.30 0.36 -0.17
CA ARG A 468 21.14 0.53 -1.06
C ARG A 468 21.32 1.66 -2.07
N GLY A 469 21.94 2.77 -1.66
CA GLY A 469 22.33 3.86 -2.54
C GLY A 469 23.29 3.40 -3.64
N ILE A 470 24.32 2.65 -3.26
CA ILE A 470 25.30 2.07 -4.21
C ILE A 470 24.62 1.13 -5.21
N ILE A 471 23.72 0.25 -4.75
CA ILE A 471 22.97 -0.66 -5.63
C ILE A 471 22.04 0.13 -6.57
N SER A 472 21.36 1.15 -6.05
CA SER A 472 20.46 2.00 -6.84
C SER A 472 21.24 2.73 -7.94
N LEU A 473 22.40 3.30 -7.58
CA LEU A 473 23.31 3.96 -8.51
C LEU A 473 23.85 2.99 -9.57
N ALA A 474 24.27 1.78 -9.18
CA ALA A 474 24.75 0.76 -10.11
C ALA A 474 23.67 0.32 -11.11
N LYS A 475 22.40 0.29 -10.69
CA LYS A 475 21.25 -0.02 -11.56
C LYS A 475 20.95 1.10 -12.54
N THR A 476 20.98 2.35 -12.08
CA THR A 476 20.76 3.54 -12.92
C THR A 476 21.79 3.63 -14.04
N THR A 477 23.06 3.37 -13.75
CA THR A 477 24.14 3.49 -14.73
C THR A 477 24.31 2.25 -15.62
N GLY A 478 23.58 1.17 -15.35
CA GLY A 478 23.74 -0.12 -16.06
C GLY A 478 25.08 -0.83 -15.82
N ASN A 479 25.89 -0.32 -14.88
CA ASN A 479 27.27 -0.69 -14.45
C ASN A 479 28.21 -1.21 -15.55
N PRO A 480 29.18 -0.40 -16.07
CA PRO A 480 30.51 -0.28 -15.43
C PRO A 480 31.12 1.14 -15.28
N LYS A 481 30.69 2.16 -16.03
CA LYS A 481 31.54 3.35 -16.25
C LYS A 481 31.74 4.29 -15.05
N LEU A 482 30.86 4.27 -14.05
CA LEU A 482 30.90 5.24 -12.95
C LEU A 482 31.71 4.75 -11.75
N MET A 483 31.66 3.45 -11.43
CA MET A 483 32.44 2.88 -10.32
C MET A 483 33.93 2.77 -10.65
N ASP A 484 34.27 2.68 -11.95
CA ASP A 484 35.64 2.68 -12.46
C ASP A 484 36.34 4.05 -12.29
N ASN A 485 35.57 5.14 -12.23
CA ASN A 485 36.08 6.51 -12.05
C ASN A 485 36.26 6.90 -10.57
N LEU A 486 35.86 6.04 -9.64
CA LEU A 486 36.01 6.28 -8.20
C LEU A 486 37.38 5.84 -7.73
N GLU A 487 38.07 6.73 -7.01
CA GLU A 487 39.39 6.46 -6.45
C GLU A 487 39.32 5.40 -5.34
N GLY A 488 38.20 5.31 -4.63
CA GLY A 488 37.98 4.27 -3.63
C GLY A 488 36.65 4.37 -2.92
N ILE A 489 36.40 3.38 -2.06
CA ILE A 489 35.22 3.32 -1.21
C ILE A 489 35.60 2.97 0.23
N ILE A 490 34.97 3.65 1.18
CA ILE A 490 35.08 3.38 2.61
C ILE A 490 33.72 2.88 3.08
N PHE A 491 33.71 1.74 3.77
CA PHE A 491 32.56 1.23 4.49
C PHE A 491 32.75 1.47 5.98
N ASP A 492 31.89 2.31 6.56
CA ASP A 492 32.08 2.82 7.92
C ASP A 492 30.82 2.77 8.78
N ARG A 493 31.01 2.34 10.02
CA ARG A 493 30.03 2.01 11.05
C ARG A 493 29.93 3.10 12.12
N PHE A 494 29.45 4.29 11.76
CA PHE A 494 29.16 5.32 12.78
C PHE A 494 27.68 5.70 12.89
N ALA A 495 27.16 5.60 14.12
CA ALA A 495 26.10 6.46 14.65
C ALA A 495 26.55 6.92 16.05
N CYS A 496 26.61 8.23 16.28
CA CYS A 496 27.01 8.80 17.58
C CYS A 496 25.75 9.05 18.43
N VAL A 497 25.72 8.54 19.67
CA VAL A 497 24.56 8.59 20.59
C VAL A 497 24.40 9.94 21.32
N SER A 498 25.29 10.91 21.16
CA SER A 498 25.17 12.18 21.91
C SER A 498 24.05 13.12 21.45
N VAL A 499 23.18 12.72 20.50
CA VAL A 499 22.00 13.52 20.08
C VAL A 499 20.69 12.70 20.05
N CYS A 500 20.73 11.38 20.23
CA CYS A 500 19.54 10.52 20.26
C CYS A 500 19.77 9.31 21.19
N PRO A 501 19.26 9.32 22.43
CA PRO A 501 19.34 8.16 23.34
C PRO A 501 18.62 6.91 22.79
N ASP A 502 17.68 7.09 21.87
CA ASP A 502 16.79 6.02 21.38
C ASP A 502 17.30 5.28 20.11
N PHE A 503 18.41 5.74 19.52
CA PHE A 503 18.89 5.27 18.22
C PHE A 503 20.20 4.47 18.35
N LEU A 504 20.08 3.32 19.00
CA LEU A 504 20.98 2.20 18.79
C LEU A 504 20.48 1.41 17.57
N PHE A 505 21.35 0.78 16.77
CA PHE A 505 21.04 -0.19 15.69
C PHE A 505 20.95 0.39 14.25
N CYS A 506 22.10 0.69 13.63
CA CYS A 506 22.22 0.92 12.18
C CYS A 506 23.48 0.25 11.60
N PHE A 507 23.32 -0.55 10.53
CA PHE A 507 24.38 -1.41 10.00
C PHE A 507 24.99 -0.95 8.66
N SER A 508 26.27 -0.55 8.55
CA SER A 508 27.00 -0.37 7.26
C SER A 508 27.96 -1.51 6.93
N GLY A 509 27.61 -2.35 5.98
CA GLY A 509 28.55 -3.30 5.42
C GLY A 509 27.81 -4.27 4.50
N PRO A 510 28.49 -4.82 3.50
CA PRO A 510 27.92 -5.87 2.66
C PRO A 510 27.88 -7.16 3.48
N THR A 511 26.90 -7.30 4.36
CA THR A 511 26.66 -8.53 5.12
C THR A 511 25.19 -8.92 5.07
N ARG A 512 24.89 -10.16 5.45
CA ARG A 512 23.50 -10.58 5.71
C ARG A 512 22.96 -9.81 6.91
N THR A 513 21.67 -9.47 6.86
CA THR A 513 21.00 -8.70 7.92
C THR A 513 20.13 -9.59 8.76
N PHE A 514 19.98 -9.27 10.04
CA PHE A 514 19.01 -9.95 10.89
C PHE A 514 17.62 -9.30 10.74
N THR A 515 16.59 -10.10 10.97
CA THR A 515 15.18 -9.74 10.79
C THR A 515 14.74 -8.63 11.76
N HIS A 516 15.19 -8.68 13.01
CA HIS A 516 14.97 -7.63 14.02
C HIS A 516 15.53 -6.27 13.60
N GLN A 517 16.70 -6.25 12.93
CA GLN A 517 17.35 -5.03 12.46
C GLN A 517 16.57 -4.40 11.32
N ASN A 518 16.17 -5.22 10.33
CA ASN A 518 15.31 -4.79 9.23
C ASN A 518 13.96 -4.27 9.76
N GLY A 519 13.43 -4.92 10.81
CA GLY A 519 12.18 -4.55 11.44
C GLY A 519 12.19 -3.13 12.02
N LYS A 520 13.23 -2.83 12.80
CA LYS A 520 13.38 -1.50 13.40
C LYS A 520 13.76 -0.43 12.37
N ALA A 521 14.57 -0.75 11.36
CA ALA A 521 14.89 0.19 10.27
C ALA A 521 13.63 0.58 9.46
N LEU A 522 12.72 -0.38 9.21
CA LEU A 522 11.42 -0.12 8.58
C LEU A 522 10.56 0.82 9.44
N MET A 523 10.49 0.56 10.75
CA MET A 523 9.76 1.41 11.70
C MET A 523 10.26 2.85 11.67
N LEU A 524 11.59 3.04 11.71
CA LEU A 524 12.22 4.36 11.73
C LEU A 524 12.06 5.12 10.41
N SER A 525 11.97 4.41 9.28
CA SER A 525 11.76 5.01 7.97
C SER A 525 10.29 5.37 7.67
N ARG A 526 9.38 5.13 8.62
CA ARG A 526 7.94 5.35 8.46
C ARG A 526 7.42 6.33 9.52
N PRO A 527 6.44 7.19 9.17
CA PRO A 527 5.83 8.12 10.12
C PRO A 527 5.31 7.41 11.37
N LYS A 528 5.39 8.07 12.52
CA LYS A 528 4.82 7.55 13.78
C LYS A 528 3.30 7.45 13.66
N VAL A 529 2.73 6.38 14.20
CA VAL A 529 1.28 6.16 14.27
C VAL A 529 0.81 6.30 15.71
N GLY A 530 -0.22 7.10 15.97
CA GLY A 530 -0.64 7.48 17.33
C GLY A 530 -1.13 6.33 18.22
N TYR A 531 -1.44 5.16 17.65
CA TYR A 531 -2.04 4.01 18.35
C TYR A 531 -1.07 2.84 18.58
N LEU A 532 0.18 2.92 18.11
CA LEU A 532 1.18 1.85 18.27
C LEU A 532 2.53 2.42 18.70
N SER A 533 3.10 1.86 19.77
CA SER A 533 4.46 2.21 20.20
C SER A 533 5.50 1.79 19.16
N ASP A 534 6.61 2.53 19.10
CA ASP A 534 7.74 2.24 18.19
C ASP A 534 8.31 0.84 18.41
N GLU A 535 8.26 0.31 19.64
CA GLU A 535 8.66 -1.06 19.96
C GLU A 535 7.73 -2.11 19.32
N LYS A 536 6.40 -1.91 19.39
CA LYS A 536 5.43 -2.81 18.75
C LYS A 536 5.55 -2.73 17.22
N ARG A 537 5.74 -1.54 16.66
CA ARG A 537 5.98 -1.34 15.22
C ARG A 537 7.24 -2.07 14.74
N ALA A 538 8.33 -1.98 15.51
CA ALA A 538 9.58 -2.68 15.19
C ALA A 538 9.41 -4.20 15.21
N LYS A 539 8.75 -4.75 16.25
CA LYS A 539 8.45 -6.20 16.36
C LYS A 539 7.54 -6.72 15.25
N ILE A 540 6.57 -5.91 14.80
CA ILE A 540 5.71 -6.25 13.66
C ILE A 540 6.56 -6.39 12.39
N HIS A 541 7.40 -5.40 12.11
CA HIS A 541 8.25 -5.45 10.92
C HIS A 541 9.33 -6.55 11.01
N GLU A 542 9.84 -6.86 12.21
CA GLU A 542 10.73 -7.99 12.47
C GLU A 542 10.07 -9.32 12.07
N LYS A 543 8.87 -9.60 12.58
CA LYS A 543 8.12 -10.82 12.24
C LYS A 543 7.81 -10.95 10.74
N VAL A 544 7.52 -9.83 10.08
CA VAL A 544 7.35 -9.78 8.62
C VAL A 544 8.65 -10.17 7.90
N ASN A 545 9.80 -9.76 8.43
CA ASN A 545 11.10 -10.14 7.87
C ASN A 545 11.45 -11.60 8.18
N ASP A 546 11.09 -12.14 9.36
CA ASP A 546 11.26 -13.57 9.69
C ASP A 546 10.49 -14.47 8.73
N ALA A 547 9.21 -14.16 8.51
CA ALA A 547 8.37 -14.90 7.57
C ALA A 547 8.94 -14.82 6.15
N ARG A 548 9.44 -13.65 5.73
CA ARG A 548 10.12 -13.48 4.43
C ARG A 548 11.38 -14.34 4.35
N ASP A 549 12.26 -14.28 5.34
CA ASP A 549 13.54 -14.98 5.29
C ASP A 549 13.37 -16.48 5.38
N PHE A 550 12.35 -16.97 6.08
CA PHE A 550 11.94 -18.38 6.02
C PHE A 550 11.53 -18.80 4.59
N VAL A 551 10.75 -17.97 3.89
CA VAL A 551 10.31 -18.23 2.50
C VAL A 551 11.43 -18.10 1.48
N ILE A 552 12.33 -17.12 1.66
CA ILE A 552 13.38 -16.79 0.70
C ILE A 552 14.66 -17.60 0.95
N SER A 553 14.90 -18.11 2.17
CA SER A 553 16.12 -18.85 2.53
C SER A 553 16.45 -20.00 1.56
N PRO A 554 15.51 -20.89 1.18
CA PRO A 554 15.77 -21.97 0.21
C PRO A 554 16.07 -21.48 -1.21
N ILE A 555 15.61 -20.28 -1.58
CA ILE A 555 15.80 -19.65 -2.89
C ILE A 555 17.12 -18.86 -2.92
N SER A 556 17.49 -18.28 -1.78
CA SER A 556 18.70 -17.47 -1.60
C SER A 556 20.01 -18.28 -1.62
N SER A 557 19.91 -19.61 -1.49
CA SER A 557 21.03 -20.54 -1.68
C SER A 557 21.32 -20.83 -3.15
N ILE A 558 20.42 -20.47 -4.08
CA ILE A 558 20.56 -20.71 -5.52
C ILE A 558 21.33 -19.53 -6.18
N PRO A 559 22.57 -19.73 -6.66
CA PRO A 559 23.43 -18.64 -7.16
C PRO A 559 22.84 -17.84 -8.33
N SER A 560 22.05 -18.46 -9.20
CA SER A 560 21.50 -17.81 -10.39
C SER A 560 20.40 -16.78 -10.11
N ILE A 561 19.74 -16.86 -8.94
CA ILE A 561 18.58 -16.02 -8.60
C ILE A 561 18.70 -15.30 -7.26
N ARG A 562 19.66 -15.67 -6.39
CA ARG A 562 19.84 -15.08 -5.05
C ARG A 562 19.99 -13.55 -5.06
N SER A 563 20.59 -12.97 -6.09
CA SER A 563 20.74 -11.52 -6.24
C SER A 563 19.40 -10.78 -6.40
N LYS A 564 18.34 -11.45 -6.89
CA LYS A 564 17.01 -10.82 -7.03
C LYS A 564 16.33 -10.56 -5.68
N PHE A 565 16.71 -11.31 -4.65
CA PHE A 565 15.99 -11.36 -3.38
C PHE A 565 16.79 -10.82 -2.20
N SER A 566 18.10 -10.61 -2.35
CA SER A 566 18.97 -10.11 -1.27
C SER A 566 19.88 -8.98 -1.74
N THR A 567 19.92 -7.88 -0.99
CA THR A 567 20.84 -6.76 -1.23
C THR A 567 22.30 -7.19 -1.08
N TYR A 568 22.60 -8.06 -0.12
CA TYR A 568 23.94 -8.66 0.06
C TYR A 568 24.38 -9.41 -1.19
N TRP A 569 23.54 -10.30 -1.70
CA TRP A 569 23.87 -11.06 -2.90
C TRP A 569 23.85 -10.20 -4.17
N TYR A 570 23.06 -9.12 -4.20
CA TYR A 570 23.07 -8.20 -5.33
C TYR A 570 24.39 -7.42 -5.41
N ILE A 571 24.85 -6.81 -4.30
CA ILE A 571 26.14 -6.11 -4.30
C ILE A 571 27.30 -7.08 -4.50
N HIS A 572 27.19 -8.30 -3.97
CA HIS A 572 28.18 -9.36 -4.19
C HIS A 572 28.23 -9.82 -5.65
N ASP A 573 27.10 -10.17 -6.28
CA ASP A 573 27.10 -10.83 -7.60
C ASP A 573 27.04 -9.89 -8.80
N LYS A 574 26.49 -8.68 -8.62
CA LYS A 574 26.10 -7.79 -9.73
C LYS A 574 26.80 -6.43 -9.71
N VAL A 575 27.51 -6.10 -8.65
CA VAL A 575 28.20 -4.81 -8.52
C VAL A 575 29.71 -5.03 -8.46
N GLN A 576 30.42 -4.46 -9.42
CA GLN A 576 31.86 -4.29 -9.34
C GLN A 576 32.15 -3.01 -8.52
N LEU A 577 32.81 -3.17 -7.38
CA LEU A 577 33.18 -2.06 -6.50
C LEU A 577 34.51 -1.42 -6.94
N PRO A 578 34.81 -0.18 -6.49
CA PRO A 578 36.09 0.48 -6.74
C PRO A 578 37.29 -0.37 -6.32
N LYS A 579 38.44 -0.16 -6.98
CA LYS A 579 39.65 -0.95 -6.74
C LYS A 579 40.19 -0.80 -5.31
N ARG A 580 40.10 0.39 -4.70
CA ARG A 580 40.54 0.62 -3.32
C ARG A 580 39.35 0.60 -2.38
N GLN A 581 39.40 -0.26 -1.37
CA GLN A 581 38.31 -0.47 -0.43
C GLN A 581 38.85 -0.45 0.99
N LEU A 582 38.20 0.28 1.89
CA LEU A 582 38.56 0.37 3.30
C LEU A 582 37.36 0.01 4.18
N TYR A 583 37.54 -0.91 5.13
CA TYR A 583 36.48 -1.40 6.00
C TYR A 583 36.77 -1.09 7.47
N PHE A 584 35.84 -0.40 8.13
CA PHE A 584 35.90 -0.15 9.57
C PHE A 584 34.88 -1.03 10.30
N TYR A 585 35.34 -1.87 11.23
CA TYR A 585 34.47 -2.80 11.97
C TYR A 585 34.99 -3.14 13.38
N SER A 586 34.19 -3.82 14.20
CA SER A 586 34.55 -4.20 15.59
C SER A 586 33.96 -5.55 15.94
N ASN A 587 34.74 -6.43 16.56
CA ASN A 587 34.27 -7.72 17.08
C ASN A 587 33.27 -7.57 18.24
N GLY A 588 33.29 -6.41 18.93
CA GLY A 588 32.33 -6.05 19.97
C GLY A 588 30.99 -5.52 19.43
N ASP A 589 30.84 -5.33 18.11
CA ASP A 589 29.57 -4.91 17.53
C ASP A 589 28.67 -6.13 17.29
N SER A 590 27.75 -6.40 18.23
CA SER A 590 26.77 -7.49 18.14
C SER A 590 25.80 -7.36 16.94
N MET A 591 25.81 -6.21 16.27
CA MET A 591 25.01 -6.01 15.06
C MET A 591 25.71 -6.55 13.82
N VAL A 592 27.04 -6.80 13.86
CA VAL A 592 27.93 -7.27 12.77
C VAL A 592 28.07 -8.78 12.72
N PRO A 593 27.49 -9.48 11.71
CA PRO A 593 27.92 -10.83 11.42
C PRO A 593 29.28 -10.73 10.72
N ILE A 594 30.33 -10.86 11.54
CA ILE A 594 31.75 -10.78 11.12
C ILE A 594 32.09 -11.82 10.05
N PRO A 595 31.68 -13.10 10.15
CA PRO A 595 32.12 -14.09 9.17
C PRO A 595 31.67 -13.77 7.74
N PRO A 596 30.41 -13.37 7.47
CA PRO A 596 30.01 -12.89 6.14
C PRO A 596 30.71 -11.61 5.67
N LEU A 597 31.12 -10.71 6.57
CA LEU A 597 31.86 -9.50 6.20
C LEU A 597 33.27 -9.83 5.71
N GLU A 598 33.96 -10.70 6.46
CA GLU A 598 35.31 -11.16 6.11
C GLU A 598 35.31 -12.00 4.83
N GLU A 599 34.29 -12.86 4.65
CA GLU A 599 34.05 -13.58 3.39
C GLU A 599 33.87 -12.61 2.19
N PHE A 600 33.11 -11.53 2.39
CA PHE A 600 32.93 -10.51 1.36
C PHE A 600 34.25 -9.80 1.04
N MET A 601 35.01 -9.38 2.06
CA MET A 601 36.30 -8.72 1.88
C MET A 601 37.29 -9.61 1.11
N GLU A 602 37.35 -10.90 1.46
CA GLU A 602 38.20 -11.85 0.77
C GLU A 602 37.76 -12.05 -0.69
N THR A 603 36.45 -12.10 -0.93
CA THR A 603 35.91 -12.13 -2.29
C THR A 603 36.32 -10.90 -3.11
N GLN A 604 36.37 -9.71 -2.51
CA GLN A 604 36.85 -8.51 -3.20
C GLN A 604 38.35 -8.58 -3.52
N LYS A 605 39.18 -9.14 -2.62
CA LYS A 605 40.61 -9.37 -2.90
C LYS A 605 40.80 -10.34 -4.07
N THR A 606 40.03 -11.44 -4.11
CA THR A 606 40.12 -12.39 -5.25
C THR A 606 39.70 -11.78 -6.59
N ARG A 607 38.89 -10.70 -6.57
CA ARG A 607 38.52 -9.90 -7.75
C ARG A 607 39.56 -8.84 -8.12
N GLY A 608 40.72 -8.82 -7.46
CA GLY A 608 41.82 -7.88 -7.74
C GLY A 608 41.65 -6.49 -7.10
N CYS A 609 40.76 -6.35 -6.11
CA CYS A 609 40.63 -5.12 -5.33
C CYS A 609 41.68 -5.06 -4.20
N HIS A 610 42.22 -3.86 -3.94
CA HIS A 610 43.03 -3.56 -2.77
C HIS A 610 42.09 -3.28 -1.59
N VAL A 611 42.06 -4.21 -0.64
CA VAL A 611 41.13 -4.20 0.51
C VAL A 611 41.91 -4.05 1.80
N ASP A 612 41.74 -2.90 2.45
CA ASP A 612 42.23 -2.61 3.80
C ASP A 612 41.09 -2.70 4.81
N SER A 613 41.42 -3.06 6.04
CA SER A 613 40.43 -3.07 7.12
C SER A 613 41.04 -2.72 8.47
N TYR A 614 40.23 -2.10 9.34
CA TYR A 614 40.60 -1.76 10.70
C TYR A 614 39.55 -2.28 11.67
N ASN A 615 39.97 -3.20 12.55
CA ASN A 615 39.13 -3.82 13.56
C ASN A 615 39.38 -3.17 14.94
N PHE A 616 38.38 -2.48 15.47
CA PHE A 616 38.47 -1.77 16.75
C PHE A 616 38.28 -2.68 18.00
N GLY A 617 38.35 -4.00 17.83
CA GLY A 617 38.38 -4.98 18.92
C GLY A 617 37.04 -5.14 19.63
N LYS A 618 36.98 -4.84 20.93
CA LYS A 618 35.77 -4.99 21.78
C LYS A 618 34.90 -3.73 21.85
N SER A 619 35.08 -2.79 20.95
CA SER A 619 34.34 -1.53 21.00
C SER A 619 32.87 -1.82 20.64
N GLU A 620 31.95 -1.53 21.56
CA GLU A 620 30.50 -1.68 21.33
C GLU A 620 30.03 -0.72 20.23
N HIS A 621 28.83 -0.97 19.69
CA HIS A 621 28.21 -0.24 18.57
C HIS A 621 28.26 1.30 18.71
N VAL A 622 28.28 1.85 19.94
CA VAL A 622 28.30 3.30 20.24
C VAL A 622 29.70 3.86 20.52
N GLY A 623 30.64 3.02 20.94
CA GLY A 623 31.92 3.43 21.55
C GLY A 623 33.05 3.72 20.55
N LEU A 624 32.81 3.54 19.26
CA LEU A 624 33.83 3.67 18.22
C LEU A 624 34.23 5.14 17.94
N CYS A 625 33.29 6.08 18.10
CA CYS A 625 33.45 7.50 17.70
C CYS A 625 34.53 8.25 18.50
N SER A 626 34.75 7.88 19.75
CA SER A 626 35.69 8.58 20.64
C SER A 626 37.15 8.22 20.38
N LYS A 627 37.42 7.13 19.64
CA LYS A 627 38.79 6.65 19.39
C LYS A 627 39.42 7.15 18.08
N ILE A 628 38.62 7.66 17.13
CA ILE A 628 39.13 8.25 15.87
C ILE A 628 39.49 9.74 16.03
N GLY A 629 38.97 10.40 17.07
CA GLY A 629 39.27 11.79 17.41
C GLY A 629 40.26 11.99 18.58
N GLY A 630 40.79 10.91 19.14
CA GLY A 630 41.99 10.98 19.97
C GLY A 630 43.24 11.03 19.07
N PRO A 631 44.33 11.68 19.51
CA PRO A 631 45.50 12.00 18.67
C PRO A 631 46.03 10.82 17.86
#